data_AF-A0A8J4U8U3-F1
#
_entry.id   AF-A0A8J4U8U3-F1
#
_cell.length_a   1.000
_cell.length_b   1.000
_cell.length_c   1.000
_cell.angle_alpha   90.00
_cell.angle_beta   90.00
_cell.angle_gamma   90.00
#
_symmetry.space_group_name_H-M   'P 1'
#
loop_
_entity.id
_entity.type
_entity.pdbx_description
1 polymer ?
#
loop_
_entity_poly.entity_id
_entity_poly.type
_entity_poly.pdbx_seq_one_letter_code
_entity_poly.pdbx_strand_id
1 'polypeptide(L)' 'FEINFQTGLTYCHDIAFHFNPRMDSVVRNTCRNGTWDGNYIETPGGPFVKGGAFDIIMVIKPECYE' A
#
# COMPACT_ATOMS: atom_id res chain seq x y z
N PHE A 1 6.32 -2.50 -7.23
CA PHE A 1 4.98 -3.06 -7.44
C PHE A 1 4.03 -2.35 -6.48
N GLU A 2 2.72 -2.58 -6.56
CA GLU A 2 1.77 -2.04 -5.59
C GLU A 2 0.66 -3.05 -5.29
N ILE A 3 0.10 -2.94 -4.10
CA ILE A 3 -1.06 -3.70 -3.65
C ILE A 3 -2.10 -2.70 -3.17
N ASN A 4 -3.31 -2.78 -3.73
CA ASN A 4 -4.41 -1.87 -3.43
C ASN A 4 -5.60 -2.66 -2.87
N PHE A 5 -6.08 -2.28 -1.70
CA PHE A 5 -7.36 -2.72 -1.17
C PHE A 5 -8.43 -1.74 -1.65
N GLN A 6 -9.05 -2.06 -2.79
CA GLN A 6 -10.07 -1.23 -3.41
C GLN A 6 -11.45 -1.47 -2.79
N THR A 7 -12.28 -0.44 -2.77
CA THR A 7 -13.68 -0.54 -2.30
C THR A 7 -14.66 -1.00 -3.38
N GLY A 8 -14.17 -1.28 -4.59
CA GLY A 8 -14.96 -1.81 -5.70
C GLY A 8 -14.10 -2.36 -6.84
N LEU A 9 -14.77 -2.85 -7.88
CA LEU A 9 -14.15 -3.62 -8.97
C LEU A 9 -13.43 -2.76 -10.03
N THR A 10 -13.56 -1.43 -9.95
CA THR A 10 -13.02 -0.51 -10.95
C THR A 10 -12.13 0.55 -10.30
N TYR A 11 -11.22 1.11 -11.08
CA TYR A 11 -10.25 2.12 -10.63
C TYR A 11 -10.86 3.46 -10.19
N CYS A 12 -12.15 3.68 -10.42
CA CYS A 12 -12.83 4.88 -9.90
C CYS A 12 -13.24 4.74 -8.43
N HIS A 13 -13.17 3.54 -7.86
CA HIS A 13 -13.47 3.32 -6.45
C HIS A 13 -12.26 3.68 -5.58
N ASP A 14 -12.56 4.06 -4.35
CA ASP A 14 -11.57 4.42 -3.35
C ASP A 14 -10.58 3.27 -3.06
N ILE A 15 -9.39 3.66 -2.61
CA ILE A 15 -8.37 2.73 -2.13
C ILE A 15 -8.27 2.91 -0.61
N ALA A 16 -8.81 1.93 0.12
CA ALA A 16 -8.78 1.91 1.58
C ALA A 16 -7.35 1.73 2.11
N PHE A 17 -6.50 1.03 1.36
CA PHE A 17 -5.08 0.87 1.68
C PHE A 17 -4.27 0.66 0.39
N HIS A 18 -3.32 1.55 0.17
CA HIS A 18 -2.32 1.48 -0.90
C HIS A 18 -0.98 1.12 -0.25
N PHE A 19 -0.36 0.04 -0.71
CA PHE A 19 0.96 -0.40 -0.30
C PHE A 19 1.87 -0.40 -1.52
N ASN A 20 2.90 0.46 -1.52
CA ASN A 20 3.79 0.65 -2.64
C ASN A 20 5.26 0.63 -2.21
N PRO A 21 5.90 -0.55 -2.29
CA PRO A 21 7.34 -0.66 -2.19
C PRO A 21 8.03 0.02 -3.37
N ARG A 22 8.95 0.90 -3.02
CA ARG A 22 9.97 1.51 -3.87
C ARG A 22 11.31 0.79 -3.61
N MET A 23 12.37 1.20 -4.29
CA MET A 23 13.68 0.53 -4.12
C MET A 23 14.33 0.82 -2.77
N ASP A 24 14.02 1.95 -2.17
CA ASP A 24 14.65 2.50 -0.97
C ASP A 24 13.64 2.86 0.13
N SER A 25 12.34 2.65 -0.10
CA SER A 25 11.29 2.92 0.87
C SER A 25 10.03 2.11 0.59
N VAL A 26 9.12 2.10 1.55
CA VAL A 26 7.75 1.60 1.39
C VAL A 26 6.78 2.73 1.71
N VAL A 27 5.95 3.09 0.73
CA VAL A 27 4.88 4.08 0.90
C VAL A 27 3.56 3.40 1.19
N ARG A 28 2.85 3.90 2.19
CA ARG A 28 1.47 3.54 2.52
C ARG A 28 0.59 4.76 2.46
N ASN A 29 -0.56 4.63 1.79
CA ASN A 29 -1.51 5.73 1.67
C ASN A 29 -2.97 5.22 1.55
N THR A 30 -3.91 6.15 1.49
CA THR A 30 -5.31 5.92 1.11
C THR A 30 -5.70 6.91 0.00
N CYS A 31 -6.65 6.53 -0.85
CA CYS A 31 -7.20 7.40 -1.87
C CYS A 31 -8.72 7.45 -1.70
N ARG A 32 -9.27 8.63 -1.42
CA ARG A 32 -10.71 8.83 -1.18
C ARG A 32 -11.25 9.87 -2.16
N ASN A 33 -12.37 9.58 -2.79
CA ASN A 33 -12.96 10.41 -3.85
C ASN A 33 -11.94 10.77 -4.95
N GLY A 34 -11.12 9.79 -5.34
CA GLY A 34 -10.06 9.97 -6.34
C GLY A 34 -8.88 10.85 -5.91
N THR A 35 -8.80 11.23 -4.63
CA THR A 35 -7.72 12.07 -4.09
C THR A 35 -6.87 11.28 -3.09
N TRP A 36 -5.55 11.29 -3.28
CA TRP A 36 -4.60 10.72 -2.33
C TRP A 36 -4.56 11.53 -1.03
N ASP A 37 -4.52 10.84 0.11
CA ASP A 37 -4.33 11.50 1.40
C ASP A 37 -2.94 12.15 1.44
N GLY A 38 -2.88 13.37 1.98
CA GLY A 38 -1.63 14.10 2.15
C GLY A 38 -0.77 13.55 3.28
N ASN A 39 -1.37 12.81 4.21
CA ASN A 39 -0.69 12.19 5.36
C ASN A 39 -0.21 10.77 5.06
N TYR A 40 0.43 10.57 3.91
CA TYR A 40 1.02 9.27 3.58
C TYR A 40 2.18 8.94 4.54
N ILE A 41 2.43 7.64 4.71
CA ILE A 41 3.54 7.15 5.53
C ILE A 41 4.58 6.55 4.61
N GLU A 42 5.77 7.16 4.58
CA GLU A 42 6.94 6.60 3.91
C GLU A 42 7.91 6.03 4.96
N THR A 43 8.16 4.73 4.90
CA THR A 43 9.18 4.08 5.74
C THR A 43 10.43 3.82 4.91
N PRO A 44 11.58 4.37 5.30
CA PRO A 44 12.85 4.09 4.63
C PRO A 44 13.22 2.60 4.72
N GLY A 45 13.80 2.09 3.65
CA GLY A 45 14.18 0.70 3.49
C GLY A 45 13.00 -0.24 3.22
N GLY A 46 13.26 -1.53 3.38
CA GLY A 46 12.31 -2.61 3.15
C GLY A 46 13.04 -3.87 2.68
N PRO A 47 12.40 -5.04 2.76
CA PRO A 47 13.02 -6.32 2.37
C PRO A 47 13.07 -6.53 0.85
N PHE A 48 12.67 -5.53 0.04
CA PHE A 48 12.50 -5.69 -1.40
C PHE A 48 13.78 -5.32 -2.15
N VAL A 49 14.34 -6.30 -2.83
CA VAL A 49 15.56 -6.12 -3.64
C VAL A 49 15.30 -6.54 -5.09
N LYS A 50 15.96 -5.87 -6.02
CA LYS A 50 15.82 -6.15 -7.46
C LYS A 50 16.23 -7.60 -7.75
N GLY A 51 15.32 -8.38 -8.33
CA GLY A 51 15.54 -9.79 -8.69
C GLY A 51 15.40 -10.78 -7.53
N GLY A 52 15.13 -10.31 -6.31
CA GLY A 52 14.82 -11.17 -5.18
C GLY A 52 13.36 -11.61 -5.18
N ALA A 53 13.12 -12.88 -4.85
CA ALA A 53 11.80 -13.36 -4.51
C ALA A 53 11.40 -12.85 -3.11
N PHE A 54 10.10 -12.69 -2.88
CA PHE A 54 9.55 -12.26 -1.60
C PHE A 54 8.16 -12.85 -1.41
N ASP A 55 7.77 -13.02 -0.15
CA ASP A 55 6.41 -13.33 0.27
C ASP A 55 5.85 -12.13 1.06
N ILE A 56 4.57 -11.84 0.90
CA ILE A 56 3.86 -10.80 1.65
C ILE A 56 2.64 -11.44 2.29
N ILE A 57 2.49 -11.23 3.60
CA ILE A 57 1.29 -11.55 4.36
C ILE A 57 0.72 -10.21 4.82
N MET A 58 -0.57 -9.99 4.57
CA MET A 58 -1.31 -8.85 5.10
C MET A 58 -2.37 -9.36 6.06
N VAL A 59 -2.29 -8.93 7.32
CA VAL A 59 -3.21 -9.30 8.39
C VAL A 59 -4.20 -8.17 8.59
N ILE A 60 -5.49 -8.51 8.59
CA ILE A 60 -6.57 -7.56 8.86
C ILE A 60 -6.89 -7.64 10.34
N LYS A 61 -6.67 -6.55 11.06
CA LYS A 61 -7.05 -6.38 12.47
C LYS A 61 -8.15 -5.32 12.61
N PRO A 62 -8.94 -5.34 13.69
CA PRO A 62 -9.96 -4.31 13.93
C PRO A 62 -9.41 -2.88 13.91
N GLU A 63 -8.16 -2.69 14.35
CA GLU A 63 -7.51 -1.40 14.50
C GLU A 63 -6.63 -0.98 13.32
N CYS A 64 -6.10 -1.92 12.53
CA CYS A 64 -5.18 -1.64 11.43
C CYS A 64 -4.98 -2.82 10.46
N TYR A 65 -4.20 -2.57 9.41
CA TYR A 65 -3.55 -3.61 8.61
C TYR A 65 -2.10 -3.78 9.09
N GLU A 66 -1.67 -5.03 9.25
CA GLU A 66 -0.30 -5.43 9.61
C GLU A 66 0.38 -6.23 8.52
#